data_AF-A4L7N7-F1
#
_entry.id   AF-A4L7N7-F1
#
_cell.length_a   1.000
_cell.length_b   1.000
_cell.length_c   1.000
_cell.angle_alpha   90.00
_cell.angle_beta   90.00
_cell.angle_gamma   90.00
#
_symmetry.space_group_name_H-M   'P 1'
#
loop_
_entity.id
_entity.type
_entity.pdbx_description
1 polymer ?
#
loop_
_entity_poly.entity_id
_entity_poly.type
_entity_poly.pdbx_seq_one_letter_code
_entity_poly.pdbx_strand_id
1 'polypeptide(L)'
;ASLSGLAGEANVADWGRLVAAKDDLVTTLRQKKYVDLLPQYNGVAYLEGKARLNGQGVIVNGDPIMAGKIIIATGSSPALPDIPGIGDVPYLTSTTALELSELPRSLLVIGGGYIGCELAQMFARAGAKVTLVTRRRLLPEAEPEISAALTGYLRDEGITVLTGLSYRRIARAGRGVELTVAIDGADEVIAAEQVLLTTGRSPNTDGLGLAEAGVKLSGNGGVLVDERMRTSKSGVYAAGDVTGRDQFVYW
;
A
#
# COMPACT_ATOMS: atom_id res chain seq x y z
N ALA A 1 -14.80 -25.80 3.32
CA ALA A 1 -14.57 -27.26 3.17
C ALA A 1 -15.84 -27.97 3.62
N SER A 2 -16.49 -28.73 2.73
CA SER A 2 -17.65 -29.54 3.10
C SER A 2 -17.17 -30.92 3.58
N LEU A 3 -17.47 -31.24 4.83
CA LEU A 3 -17.71 -32.64 5.21
C LEU A 3 -18.97 -33.09 4.44
N SER A 4 -19.02 -34.34 3.99
CA SER A 4 -20.24 -34.91 3.39
C SER A 4 -21.41 -34.76 4.37
N GLY A 5 -22.32 -33.83 4.07
CA GLY A 5 -23.49 -33.49 4.91
C GLY A 5 -23.45 -32.14 5.62
N LEU A 6 -22.39 -31.34 5.50
CA LEU A 6 -22.32 -29.98 6.06
C LEU A 6 -22.08 -28.94 4.96
N ALA A 7 -23.07 -28.06 4.76
CA ALA A 7 -22.95 -26.87 3.93
C ALA A 7 -23.19 -25.64 4.80
N GLY A 8 -22.34 -24.63 4.67
CA GLY A 8 -22.45 -23.36 5.37
C GLY A 8 -21.86 -22.25 4.50
N GLU A 9 -22.56 -21.12 4.46
CA GLU A 9 -22.10 -19.90 3.80
C GLU A 9 -21.82 -18.84 4.86
N ALA A 10 -20.78 -18.05 4.65
CA ALA A 10 -20.42 -16.93 5.51
C ALA A 10 -20.42 -15.66 4.66
N ASN A 11 -21.20 -14.67 5.09
CA ASN A 11 -21.36 -13.40 4.41
C ASN A 11 -21.07 -12.26 5.39
N VAL A 12 -20.56 -11.13 4.87
CA VAL A 12 -20.40 -9.93 5.69
C VAL A 12 -21.79 -9.32 5.94
N ALA A 13 -22.30 -9.47 7.16
CA ALA A 13 -23.63 -8.97 7.53
C ALA A 13 -23.65 -7.45 7.77
N ASP A 14 -22.56 -6.90 8.31
CA ASP A 14 -22.42 -5.48 8.64
C ASP A 14 -20.96 -5.06 8.46
N TRP A 15 -20.70 -4.29 7.40
CA TRP A 15 -19.36 -3.82 7.05
C TRP A 15 -18.79 -2.86 8.09
N GLY A 16 -19.59 -1.92 8.59
CA GLY A 16 -19.15 -0.94 9.56
C GLY A 16 -18.72 -1.59 10.89
N ARG A 17 -19.48 -2.59 11.36
CA ARG A 17 -19.09 -3.39 12.53
C ARG A 17 -17.83 -4.21 12.31
N LEU A 18 -17.64 -4.76 11.11
CA LEU A 18 -16.42 -5.50 10.77
C LEU A 18 -15.18 -4.59 10.82
N VAL A 19 -15.29 -3.39 10.24
CA VAL A 19 -14.20 -2.39 10.28
C VAL A 19 -13.91 -1.94 11.70
N ALA A 20 -14.94 -1.66 12.51
CA ALA A 20 -14.76 -1.31 13.93
C ALA A 20 -14.08 -2.45 14.72
N ALA A 21 -14.51 -3.70 14.52
CA ALA A 21 -13.87 -4.85 15.18
C ALA A 21 -12.40 -5.02 14.76
N LYS A 22 -12.07 -4.76 13.49
CA LYS A 22 -10.69 -4.73 12.99
C LYS A 22 -9.89 -3.60 13.66
N ASP A 23 -10.45 -2.40 13.80
CA ASP A 23 -9.79 -1.27 14.46
C ASP A 23 -9.51 -1.52 15.94
N ASP A 24 -10.47 -2.13 16.65
CA ASP A 24 -10.32 -2.53 18.05
C ASP A 24 -9.19 -3.56 18.23
N LEU A 25 -9.13 -4.56 17.33
CA LEU A 25 -8.08 -5.57 17.35
C LEU A 25 -6.71 -4.95 17.08
N VAL A 26 -6.58 -4.11 16.05
CA VAL A 26 -5.32 -3.44 15.70
C VAL A 26 -4.86 -2.54 16.84
N THR A 27 -5.77 -1.77 17.44
CA THR A 27 -5.49 -0.91 18.59
C THR A 27 -4.98 -1.72 19.77
N THR A 28 -5.65 -2.83 20.10
CA THR A 28 -5.25 -3.73 21.17
C THR A 28 -3.85 -4.32 20.95
N LEU A 29 -3.55 -4.77 19.72
CA LEU A 29 -2.25 -5.31 19.36
C LEU A 29 -1.15 -4.25 19.45
N ARG A 30 -1.41 -3.03 18.97
CA ARG A 30 -0.45 -1.90 19.05
C ARG A 30 -0.15 -1.56 20.51
N GLN A 31 -1.16 -1.51 21.36
CA GLN A 31 -1.00 -1.23 22.79
C GLN A 31 -0.10 -2.29 23.44
N LYS A 32 -0.46 -3.57 23.31
CA LYS A 32 0.26 -4.67 23.95
C LYS A 32 1.68 -4.88 23.42
N LYS A 33 1.90 -4.73 22.11
CA LYS A 33 3.20 -5.04 21.48
C LYS A 33 4.21 -3.89 21.54
N TYR A 34 3.75 -2.64 21.68
CA TYR A 34 4.64 -1.50 21.59
C TYR A 34 4.45 -0.54 22.77
N VAL A 35 3.25 0.00 22.95
CA VAL A 35 3.03 1.08 23.92
C VAL A 35 3.31 0.63 25.36
N ASP A 36 2.85 -0.57 25.73
CA ASP A 36 3.08 -1.10 27.08
C ASP A 36 4.50 -1.63 27.30
N LEU A 37 5.20 -2.01 26.22
CA LEU A 37 6.53 -2.63 26.29
C LEU A 37 7.66 -1.61 26.19
N LEU A 38 7.52 -0.55 25.41
CA LEU A 38 8.57 0.47 25.22
C LEU A 38 9.07 1.07 26.56
N PRO A 39 8.20 1.42 27.53
CA PRO A 39 8.64 1.93 28.83
C PRO A 39 9.40 0.90 29.68
N GLN A 40 9.28 -0.39 29.39
CA GLN A 40 9.96 -1.46 30.12
C GLN A 40 11.43 -1.62 29.69
N TYR A 41 11.82 -1.02 28.56
CA TYR A 41 13.20 -1.03 28.09
C TYR A 41 13.96 0.20 28.61
N ASN A 42 14.74 0.01 29.68
CA ASN A 42 15.55 1.07 30.31
C ASN A 42 16.55 1.78 29.37
N GLY A 43 16.83 1.22 28.19
CA GLY A 43 17.75 1.78 27.19
C GLY A 43 17.09 2.43 25.97
N VAL A 44 15.75 2.54 25.95
CA VAL A 44 15.00 3.07 24.79
C VAL A 44 14.21 4.31 25.21
N ALA A 45 14.52 5.44 24.60
CA ALA A 45 13.70 6.64 24.68
C ALA A 45 12.78 6.71 23.45
N TYR A 46 11.49 6.92 23.68
CA TYR A 46 10.51 7.16 22.62
C TYR A 46 10.20 8.65 22.52
N LEU A 47 10.31 9.19 21.31
CA LEU A 47 10.03 10.59 21.00
C LEU A 47 9.09 10.64 19.81
N GLU A 48 7.92 11.24 20.01
CA GLU A 48 6.92 11.41 18.95
C GLU A 48 7.20 12.71 18.19
N GLY A 49 7.39 12.61 16.87
CA GLY A 49 7.63 13.78 16.04
C GLY A 49 8.25 13.45 14.69
N LYS A 50 8.20 14.41 13.77
CA LYS A 50 8.93 14.30 12.50
C LYS A 50 10.41 14.51 12.76
N ALA A 51 11.23 13.56 12.32
CA ALA A 51 12.68 13.62 12.43
C ALA A 51 13.34 13.95 11.09
N ARG A 52 14.40 14.75 11.12
CA ARG A 52 15.30 14.97 9.97
C ARG A 52 16.76 14.93 10.40
N LEU A 53 17.65 14.51 9.50
CA LEU A 53 19.08 14.55 9.74
C LEU A 53 19.57 16.00 9.84
N ASN A 54 20.54 16.24 10.73
CA ASN A 54 21.23 17.54 10.86
C ASN A 54 22.76 17.43 10.73
N GLY A 55 23.26 16.26 10.33
CA GLY A 55 24.68 15.96 10.15
C GLY A 55 25.42 15.44 11.39
N GLN A 56 24.93 15.72 12.60
CA GLN A 56 25.48 15.25 13.87
C GLN A 56 24.53 14.31 14.65
N GLY A 57 23.33 14.12 14.12
CA GLY A 57 22.23 13.44 14.75
C GLY A 57 20.94 13.71 13.99
N VAL A 58 19.86 13.93 14.73
CA VAL A 58 18.54 14.27 14.19
C VAL A 58 17.97 15.52 14.86
N ILE A 59 17.06 16.20 14.19
CA ILE A 59 16.17 17.18 14.81
C ILE A 59 14.79 16.55 14.89
N VAL A 60 14.18 16.54 16.08
CA VAL A 60 12.81 16.07 16.31
C VAL A 60 12.02 17.24 16.89
N ASN A 61 10.94 17.67 16.20
CA ASN A 61 10.11 18.82 16.61
C ASN A 61 10.89 20.14 16.86
N GLY A 62 12.07 20.31 16.27
CA GLY A 62 12.92 21.49 16.46
C GLY A 62 14.09 21.27 17.41
N ASP A 63 14.04 20.22 18.24
CA ASP A 63 15.08 19.92 19.22
C ASP A 63 16.18 19.02 18.61
N PRO A 64 17.46 19.43 18.68
CA PRO A 64 18.57 18.62 18.19
C PRO A 64 18.90 17.49 19.17
N ILE A 65 19.04 16.28 18.63
CA ILE A 65 19.44 15.08 19.35
C ILE A 65 20.69 14.54 18.70
N MET A 66 21.77 14.48 19.48
CA MET A 66 23.05 13.92 19.04
C MET A 66 22.98 12.40 19.00
N ALA A 67 23.49 11.80 17.92
CA ALA A 67 23.51 10.35 17.78
C ALA A 67 24.78 9.89 17.05
N GLY A 68 25.52 8.94 17.65
CA GLY A 68 26.70 8.36 17.02
C GLY A 68 26.38 7.36 15.91
N LYS A 69 25.16 6.79 15.91
CA LYS A 69 24.64 5.86 14.91
C LYS A 69 23.17 6.16 14.66
N ILE A 70 22.76 6.16 13.40
CA ILE A 70 21.38 6.47 12.98
C ILE A 70 20.91 5.37 12.03
N ILE A 71 19.70 4.85 12.25
CA ILE A 71 19.01 3.93 11.34
C ILE A 71 17.79 4.65 10.79
N ILE A 72 17.69 4.74 9.47
CA ILE A 72 16.53 5.27 8.75
C ILE A 72 15.61 4.09 8.44
N ALA A 73 14.42 4.09 9.04
CA ALA A 73 13.41 3.05 8.87
C ALA A 73 12.02 3.67 8.64
N THR A 74 11.95 4.69 7.77
CA THR A 74 10.73 5.48 7.53
C THR A 74 9.70 4.79 6.63
N GLY A 75 10.00 3.58 6.16
CA GLY A 75 9.09 2.78 5.35
C GLY A 75 8.80 3.38 3.96
N SER A 76 7.61 3.11 3.45
CA SER A 76 7.11 3.57 2.16
C SER A 76 5.65 4.01 2.25
N SER A 77 5.18 4.76 1.26
CA SER A 77 3.79 5.20 1.13
C SER A 77 3.19 4.79 -0.22
N PRO A 78 1.86 4.66 -0.36
CA PRO A 78 1.22 4.37 -1.64
C PRO A 78 1.65 5.36 -2.74
N ALA A 79 1.98 4.84 -3.92
CA ALA A 79 2.39 5.64 -5.07
C ALA A 79 1.20 6.01 -5.96
N LEU A 80 1.14 7.27 -6.38
CA LEU A 80 0.20 7.74 -7.39
C LEU A 80 0.64 7.28 -8.79
N PRO A 81 -0.23 6.64 -9.59
CA PRO A 81 0.11 6.28 -10.95
C PRO A 81 0.08 7.50 -11.87
N ASP A 82 0.91 7.47 -12.90
CA ASP A 82 0.83 8.44 -14.00
C ASP A 82 -0.40 8.16 -14.87
N ILE A 83 -1.52 8.80 -14.51
CA ILE A 83 -2.80 8.78 -15.23
C ILE A 83 -3.32 10.23 -15.25
N PRO A 84 -3.55 10.83 -16.43
CA PRO A 84 -4.11 12.17 -16.52
C PRO A 84 -5.43 12.29 -15.74
N GLY A 85 -5.53 13.31 -14.87
CA GLY A 85 -6.69 13.58 -14.02
C GLY A 85 -6.71 12.84 -12.67
N ILE A 86 -5.72 11.99 -12.36
CA ILE A 86 -5.68 11.22 -11.11
C ILE A 86 -5.66 12.11 -9.84
N GLY A 87 -5.05 13.29 -9.94
CA GLY A 87 -5.01 14.26 -8.84
C GLY A 87 -6.35 14.97 -8.58
N ASP A 88 -7.29 14.91 -9.51
CA ASP A 88 -8.56 15.64 -9.45
C ASP A 88 -9.73 14.75 -8.97
N VAL A 89 -9.49 13.44 -8.82
CA VAL A 89 -10.47 12.45 -8.36
C VAL A 89 -10.21 12.04 -6.92
N PRO A 90 -11.26 11.78 -6.12
CA PRO A 90 -11.07 11.16 -4.82
C PRO A 90 -10.67 9.70 -5.05
N TYR A 91 -9.66 9.24 -4.32
CA TYR A 91 -9.19 7.86 -4.40
C TYR A 91 -8.91 7.28 -3.02
N LEU A 92 -9.00 5.96 -2.96
CA LEU A 92 -8.62 5.15 -1.81
C LEU A 92 -7.19 4.64 -2.00
N THR A 93 -6.52 4.47 -0.87
CA THR A 93 -5.27 3.72 -0.75
C THR A 93 -5.56 2.41 -0.03
N SER A 94 -4.56 1.52 0.08
CA SER A 94 -4.71 0.32 0.90
C SER A 94 -5.11 0.63 2.35
N THR A 95 -4.65 1.76 2.89
CA THR A 95 -4.99 2.22 4.24
C THR A 95 -6.43 2.70 4.31
N THR A 96 -6.79 3.70 3.49
CA THR A 96 -8.11 4.34 3.58
C THR A 96 -9.24 3.43 3.11
N ALA A 97 -8.97 2.44 2.26
CA ALA A 97 -9.95 1.41 1.90
C ALA A 97 -10.35 0.54 3.11
N LEU A 98 -9.40 0.22 4.00
CA LEU A 98 -9.66 -0.57 5.20
C LEU A 98 -10.31 0.24 6.33
N GLU A 99 -10.53 1.54 6.13
CA GLU A 99 -11.16 2.48 7.08
C GLU A 99 -12.56 2.90 6.63
N LEU A 100 -13.04 2.42 5.47
CA LEU A 100 -14.36 2.75 4.96
C LEU A 100 -15.44 2.31 5.96
N SER A 101 -16.30 3.24 6.39
CA SER A 101 -17.44 2.90 7.26
C SER A 101 -18.57 2.19 6.52
N GLU A 102 -18.63 2.35 5.20
CA GLU A 102 -19.66 1.77 4.33
C GLU A 102 -19.02 1.02 3.16
N LEU A 103 -19.61 -0.11 2.79
CA LEU A 103 -19.19 -0.88 1.64
C LEU A 103 -19.63 -0.17 0.35
N PRO A 104 -18.72 0.14 -0.60
CA PRO A 104 -19.12 0.79 -1.85
C PRO A 104 -19.91 -0.17 -2.74
N ARG A 105 -20.88 0.34 -3.51
CA ARG A 105 -21.63 -0.48 -4.48
C ARG A 105 -20.72 -1.01 -5.59
N SER A 106 -19.71 -0.23 -5.97
CA SER A 106 -18.70 -0.65 -6.95
C SER A 106 -17.33 -0.06 -6.65
N LEU A 107 -16.29 -0.85 -6.88
CA LEU A 107 -14.90 -0.50 -6.63
C LEU A 107 -14.05 -0.79 -7.86
N LEU A 108 -13.39 0.26 -8.39
CA LEU A 108 -12.35 0.13 -9.40
C LEU A 108 -10.99 0.00 -8.71
N VAL A 109 -10.31 -1.12 -8.88
CA VAL A 109 -8.95 -1.33 -8.34
C VAL A 109 -7.95 -1.13 -9.47
N ILE A 110 -7.06 -0.15 -9.33
CA ILE A 110 -5.99 0.14 -10.28
C ILE A 110 -4.68 -0.40 -9.70
N GLY A 111 -4.16 -1.47 -10.30
CA GLY A 111 -2.92 -2.14 -9.89
C GLY A 111 -3.12 -3.63 -9.63
N GLY A 112 -2.39 -4.47 -10.37
CA GLY A 112 -2.47 -5.94 -10.28
C GLY A 112 -1.44 -6.58 -9.36
N GLY A 113 -0.88 -5.83 -8.40
CA GLY A 113 0.03 -6.38 -7.38
C GLY A 113 -0.72 -7.19 -6.31
N TYR A 114 0.02 -7.72 -5.33
CA TYR A 114 -0.57 -8.54 -4.25
C TYR A 114 -1.63 -7.76 -3.47
N ILE A 115 -1.36 -6.51 -3.07
CA ILE A 115 -2.32 -5.63 -2.38
C ILE A 115 -3.61 -5.45 -3.19
N GLY A 116 -3.47 -5.23 -4.51
CA GLY A 116 -4.60 -5.05 -5.41
C GLY A 116 -5.47 -6.30 -5.50
N CYS A 117 -4.85 -7.47 -5.61
CA CYS A 117 -5.56 -8.75 -5.66
C CYS A 117 -6.27 -9.09 -4.34
N GLU A 118 -5.57 -8.93 -3.21
CA GLU A 118 -6.10 -9.19 -1.87
C GLU A 118 -7.32 -8.31 -1.56
N LEU A 119 -7.18 -6.99 -1.79
CA LEU A 119 -8.27 -6.06 -1.52
C LEU A 119 -9.42 -6.22 -2.51
N ALA A 120 -9.14 -6.46 -3.80
CA ALA A 120 -10.18 -6.76 -4.79
C ALA A 120 -11.04 -7.96 -4.35
N GLN A 121 -10.39 -9.05 -3.91
CA GLN A 121 -11.09 -10.24 -3.44
C GLN A 121 -11.86 -9.99 -2.15
N MET A 122 -11.25 -9.29 -1.19
CA MET A 122 -11.91 -8.95 0.08
C MET A 122 -13.20 -8.14 -0.16
N PHE A 123 -13.15 -7.09 -0.98
CA PHE A 123 -14.32 -6.27 -1.29
C PHE A 123 -15.37 -7.02 -2.09
N ALA A 124 -14.96 -7.87 -3.05
CA ALA A 124 -15.89 -8.71 -3.81
C ALA A 124 -16.64 -9.70 -2.91
N ARG A 125 -15.93 -10.39 -2.01
CA ARG A 125 -16.52 -11.31 -1.02
C ARG A 125 -17.38 -10.60 0.03
N ALA A 126 -17.12 -9.32 0.30
CA ALA A 126 -17.98 -8.49 1.12
C ALA A 126 -19.26 -8.03 0.40
N GLY A 127 -19.33 -8.18 -0.93
CA GLY A 127 -20.51 -7.90 -1.76
C GLY A 127 -20.39 -6.70 -2.70
N ALA A 128 -19.23 -6.04 -2.80
CA ALA A 128 -19.03 -4.93 -3.73
C ALA A 128 -18.83 -5.45 -5.18
N LYS A 129 -19.33 -4.72 -6.18
CA LYS A 129 -18.98 -4.99 -7.59
C LYS A 129 -17.56 -4.51 -7.87
N VAL A 130 -16.62 -5.43 -8.08
CA VAL A 130 -15.20 -5.09 -8.25
C VAL A 130 -14.75 -5.24 -9.71
N THR A 131 -14.08 -4.19 -10.21
CA THR A 131 -13.31 -4.25 -11.46
C THR A 131 -11.84 -4.00 -11.15
N LEU A 132 -10.97 -4.97 -11.43
CA LEU A 132 -9.53 -4.91 -11.25
C LEU A 132 -8.84 -4.68 -12.60
N VAL A 133 -8.09 -3.60 -12.71
CA VAL A 133 -7.38 -3.20 -13.94
C VAL A 133 -5.87 -3.16 -13.74
N THR A 134 -5.12 -3.63 -14.73
CA THR A 134 -3.65 -3.55 -14.72
C THR A 134 -3.06 -3.52 -16.13
N ARG A 135 -1.92 -2.83 -16.31
CA ARG A 135 -1.25 -2.69 -17.61
C ARG A 135 -0.70 -4.00 -18.17
N ARG A 136 -0.33 -4.94 -17.29
CA ARG A 136 0.26 -6.24 -17.66
C ARG A 136 -0.64 -7.36 -17.13
N ARG A 137 -0.05 -8.43 -16.62
CA ARG A 137 -0.73 -9.50 -15.87
C ARG A 137 -0.83 -9.18 -14.38
N LEU A 138 -1.70 -9.90 -13.67
CA LEU A 138 -1.69 -9.92 -12.21
C LEU A 138 -0.38 -10.53 -11.71
N LEU A 139 0.14 -10.06 -10.58
CA LEU A 139 1.39 -10.52 -9.97
C LEU A 139 2.53 -10.65 -11.01
N PRO A 140 2.97 -9.53 -11.63
CA PRO A 140 3.91 -9.58 -12.75
C PRO A 140 5.29 -10.17 -12.41
N GLU A 141 5.64 -10.23 -11.12
CA GLU A 141 6.88 -10.84 -10.61
C GLU A 141 6.78 -12.36 -10.40
N ALA A 142 5.57 -12.93 -10.40
CA ALA A 142 5.36 -14.39 -10.29
C ALA A 142 5.54 -15.09 -11.64
N GLU A 143 5.49 -16.42 -11.68
CA GLU A 143 5.46 -17.17 -12.95
C GLU A 143 4.13 -16.95 -13.72
N PRO A 144 4.14 -16.91 -15.07
CA PRO A 144 2.95 -16.65 -15.89
C PRO A 144 1.75 -17.55 -15.59
N GLU A 145 1.98 -18.83 -15.32
CA GLU A 145 0.96 -19.82 -15.01
C GLU A 145 0.24 -19.49 -13.70
N ILE A 146 0.96 -18.93 -12.71
CA ILE A 146 0.38 -18.48 -11.45
C ILE A 146 -0.52 -17.27 -11.69
N SER A 147 -0.06 -16.30 -12.48
CA SER A 147 -0.89 -15.13 -12.86
C SER A 147 -2.16 -15.56 -13.59
N ALA A 148 -2.06 -16.51 -14.51
CA ALA A 148 -3.20 -17.01 -15.29
C ALA A 148 -4.20 -17.75 -14.38
N ALA A 149 -3.72 -18.64 -13.52
CA ALA A 149 -4.56 -19.35 -12.57
C ALA A 149 -5.29 -18.40 -11.61
N LEU A 150 -4.56 -17.44 -11.01
CA LEU A 150 -5.17 -16.42 -10.13
C LEU A 150 -6.22 -15.58 -10.87
N THR A 151 -5.94 -15.19 -12.12
CA THR A 151 -6.90 -14.44 -12.94
C THR A 151 -8.19 -15.24 -13.15
N GLY A 152 -8.10 -16.55 -13.39
CA GLY A 152 -9.24 -17.45 -13.45
C GLY A 152 -10.04 -17.46 -12.15
N TYR A 153 -9.37 -17.70 -11.02
CA TYR A 153 -10.04 -17.75 -9.71
C TYR A 153 -10.76 -16.45 -9.34
N LEU A 154 -10.13 -15.29 -9.57
CA LEU A 154 -10.78 -14.01 -9.27
C LEU A 154 -12.01 -13.77 -10.17
N ARG A 155 -11.96 -14.20 -11.44
CA ARG A 155 -13.11 -14.12 -12.35
C ARG A 155 -14.23 -15.07 -11.93
N ASP A 156 -13.90 -16.29 -11.48
CA ASP A 156 -14.87 -17.25 -10.95
C ASP A 156 -15.57 -16.72 -9.68
N GLU A 157 -14.89 -15.88 -8.90
CA GLU A 157 -15.46 -15.15 -7.76
C GLU A 157 -16.25 -13.87 -8.17
N GLY A 158 -16.46 -13.64 -9.47
CA GLY A 158 -17.27 -12.53 -9.99
C GLY A 158 -16.53 -11.20 -10.15
N ILE A 159 -15.20 -11.18 -9.98
CA ILE A 159 -14.40 -9.97 -10.19
C ILE A 159 -14.14 -9.77 -11.68
N THR A 160 -14.42 -8.58 -12.19
CA THR A 160 -14.04 -8.22 -13.56
C THR A 160 -12.55 -7.92 -13.59
N VAL A 161 -11.74 -8.78 -14.22
CA VAL A 161 -10.29 -8.59 -14.33
C VAL A 161 -9.90 -8.21 -15.76
N LEU A 162 -9.35 -7.00 -15.93
CA LEU A 162 -8.85 -6.47 -17.21
C LEU A 162 -7.34 -6.26 -17.14
N THR A 163 -6.63 -6.90 -18.06
CA THR A 163 -5.16 -6.94 -18.15
C THR A 163 -4.70 -6.43 -19.50
N GLY A 164 -3.43 -6.05 -19.63
CA GLY A 164 -2.86 -5.70 -20.95
C GLY A 164 -3.33 -4.36 -21.50
N LEU A 165 -3.83 -3.47 -20.65
CA LEU A 165 -4.42 -2.18 -21.06
C LEU A 165 -3.46 -1.00 -20.90
N SER A 166 -3.81 0.13 -21.51
CA SER A 166 -3.16 1.42 -21.26
C SER A 166 -4.14 2.43 -20.68
N TYR A 167 -3.73 3.17 -19.65
CA TYR A 167 -4.57 4.21 -19.06
C TYR A 167 -4.53 5.47 -19.92
N ARG A 168 -5.70 6.02 -20.26
CA ARG A 168 -5.81 7.28 -21.02
C ARG A 168 -6.06 8.46 -20.10
N ARG A 169 -7.09 8.37 -19.26
CA ARG A 169 -7.56 9.44 -18.39
C ARG A 169 -8.46 8.88 -17.31
N ILE A 170 -8.46 9.50 -16.14
CA ILE A 170 -9.49 9.31 -15.12
C ILE A 170 -10.17 10.65 -14.82
N ALA A 171 -11.47 10.62 -14.57
CA ALA A 171 -12.25 11.80 -14.27
C ALA A 171 -13.36 11.50 -13.25
N ARG A 172 -13.86 12.55 -12.60
CA ARG A 172 -15.08 12.45 -11.80
C ARG A 172 -16.28 12.26 -12.72
N ALA A 173 -17.18 11.36 -12.35
CA ALA A 173 -18.42 11.09 -13.07
C ALA A 173 -19.58 11.02 -12.07
N GLY A 174 -20.34 12.11 -11.96
CA GLY A 174 -21.41 12.23 -10.95
C GLY A 174 -20.88 12.05 -9.53
N ARG A 175 -21.35 11.00 -8.83
CA ARG A 175 -20.88 10.61 -7.48
C ARG A 175 -19.69 9.65 -7.48
N GLY A 176 -19.24 9.20 -8.64
CA GLY A 176 -18.15 8.24 -8.79
C GLY A 176 -17.03 8.74 -9.70
N VAL A 177 -16.37 7.78 -10.34
CA VAL A 177 -15.21 7.98 -11.20
C VAL A 177 -15.36 7.17 -12.48
N GLU A 178 -14.79 7.69 -13.56
CA GLU A 178 -14.67 7.02 -14.85
C GLU A 178 -13.20 6.96 -15.26
N LEU A 179 -12.73 5.76 -15.55
CA LEU A 179 -11.42 5.50 -16.11
C LEU A 179 -11.57 5.14 -17.59
N THR A 180 -10.98 5.94 -18.47
CA THR A 180 -10.81 5.61 -19.88
C THR A 180 -9.51 4.82 -20.04
N VAL A 181 -9.62 3.64 -20.64
CA VAL A 181 -8.50 2.76 -20.97
C VAL A 181 -8.51 2.43 -22.45
N ALA A 182 -7.37 2.09 -23.02
CA ALA A 182 -7.32 1.43 -24.33
C ALA A 182 -6.97 -0.04 -24.18
N ILE A 183 -7.81 -0.90 -24.75
CA ILE A 183 -7.67 -2.36 -24.83
C ILE A 183 -7.71 -2.73 -26.31
N ASP A 184 -6.67 -3.41 -26.80
CA ASP A 184 -6.56 -3.80 -28.21
C ASP A 184 -6.76 -2.64 -29.21
N GLY A 185 -6.40 -1.42 -28.80
CA GLY A 185 -6.52 -0.20 -29.61
C GLY A 185 -7.89 0.48 -29.58
N ALA A 186 -8.90 -0.11 -28.92
CA ALA A 186 -10.20 0.50 -28.70
C ALA A 186 -10.27 1.15 -27.31
N ASP A 187 -10.89 2.33 -27.24
CA ASP A 187 -11.14 3.00 -25.96
C ASP A 187 -12.37 2.39 -25.27
N GLU A 188 -12.20 2.03 -24.01
CA GLU A 188 -13.26 1.58 -23.11
C GLU A 188 -13.35 2.49 -21.89
N VAL A 189 -14.58 2.67 -21.38
CA VAL A 189 -14.85 3.45 -20.18
C VAL A 189 -15.31 2.53 -19.07
N ILE A 190 -14.62 2.62 -17.93
CA ILE A 190 -14.90 1.83 -16.73
C ILE A 190 -15.37 2.80 -15.65
N ALA A 191 -16.63 2.69 -15.24
CA ALA A 191 -17.21 3.49 -14.17
C ALA A 191 -17.29 2.73 -12.85
N ALA A 192 -17.02 3.41 -11.74
CA ALA A 192 -17.19 2.90 -10.38
C ALA A 192 -17.54 4.00 -9.38
N GLU A 193 -18.07 3.63 -8.22
CA GLU A 193 -18.35 4.58 -7.13
C GLU A 193 -17.08 5.05 -6.43
N GLN A 194 -16.14 4.14 -6.20
CA GLN A 194 -14.84 4.44 -5.61
C GLN A 194 -13.72 3.85 -6.48
N VAL A 195 -12.53 4.46 -6.41
CA VAL A 195 -11.30 3.92 -6.99
C VAL A 195 -10.27 3.67 -5.90
N LEU A 196 -9.64 2.50 -5.95
CA LEU A 196 -8.55 2.09 -5.07
C LEU A 196 -7.25 2.00 -5.86
N LEU A 197 -6.23 2.75 -5.45
CA LEU A 197 -4.91 2.74 -6.05
C LEU A 197 -3.98 1.77 -5.32
N THR A 198 -3.44 0.82 -6.06
CA THR A 198 -2.49 -0.20 -5.58
C THR A 198 -1.32 -0.36 -6.57
N THR A 199 -0.93 0.72 -7.23
CA THR A 199 0.07 0.72 -8.31
C THR A 199 1.52 0.66 -7.86
N GLY A 200 1.75 0.49 -6.56
CA GLY A 200 3.08 0.40 -5.96
C GLY A 200 3.22 1.28 -4.74
N ARG A 201 4.45 1.35 -4.21
CA ARG A 201 4.80 2.14 -3.03
C ARG A 201 6.09 2.90 -3.30
N SER A 202 6.15 4.14 -2.83
CA SER A 202 7.32 5.00 -2.91
C SER A 202 8.03 5.05 -1.56
N PRO A 203 9.37 4.89 -1.50
CA PRO A 203 10.15 5.09 -0.28
C PRO A 203 9.89 6.46 0.36
N ASN A 204 9.77 6.49 1.70
CA ASN A 204 9.54 7.74 2.43
C ASN A 204 10.86 8.47 2.71
N THR A 205 11.41 9.16 1.71
CA THR A 205 12.70 9.86 1.79
C THR A 205 12.60 11.37 1.87
N ASP A 206 11.43 11.93 1.59
CA ASP A 206 11.21 13.37 1.51
C ASP A 206 11.28 14.03 2.90
N GLY A 207 11.90 15.21 2.96
CA GLY A 207 12.00 16.01 4.19
C GLY A 207 12.94 15.46 5.26
N LEU A 208 13.65 14.35 5.00
CA LEU A 208 14.56 13.72 5.97
C LEU A 208 15.94 14.38 6.05
N GLY A 209 16.25 15.39 5.23
CA GLY A 209 17.56 16.04 5.20
C GLY A 209 18.69 15.16 4.64
N LEU A 210 18.35 14.20 3.77
CA LEU A 210 19.29 13.19 3.26
C LEU A 210 20.38 13.81 2.38
N ALA A 211 20.00 14.73 1.49
CA ALA A 211 20.92 15.37 0.56
C ALA A 211 21.96 16.21 1.32
N GLU A 212 21.51 17.01 2.29
CA GLU A 212 22.34 17.84 3.16
C GLU A 212 23.27 16.99 4.04
N ALA A 213 22.82 15.79 4.44
CA ALA A 213 23.63 14.84 5.19
C ALA A 213 24.60 14.02 4.32
N GLY A 214 24.53 14.12 2.99
CA GLY A 214 25.36 13.35 2.06
C GLY A 214 24.92 11.89 1.88
N VAL A 215 23.64 11.59 2.14
CA VAL A 215 23.03 10.28 1.91
C VAL A 215 22.49 10.20 0.47
N LYS A 216 23.00 9.25 -0.31
CA LYS A 216 22.61 9.03 -1.71
C LYS A 216 21.33 8.19 -1.79
N LEU A 217 20.54 8.48 -2.82
CA LEU A 217 19.36 7.70 -3.19
C LEU A 217 19.64 6.85 -4.45
N SER A 218 18.94 5.74 -4.60
CA SER A 218 18.87 4.94 -5.83
C SER A 218 17.88 5.55 -6.83
N GLY A 219 17.88 5.07 -8.07
CA GLY A 219 17.02 5.59 -9.14
C GLY A 219 15.50 5.46 -8.88
N ASN A 220 15.09 4.58 -7.97
CA ASN A 220 13.70 4.43 -7.52
C ASN A 220 13.36 5.29 -6.28
N GLY A 221 14.25 6.19 -5.87
CA GLY A 221 14.07 7.07 -4.72
C GLY A 221 14.40 6.44 -3.36
N GLY A 222 14.79 5.16 -3.30
CA GLY A 222 15.18 4.51 -2.06
C GLY A 222 16.53 4.98 -1.52
N VAL A 223 16.77 4.86 -0.22
CA VAL A 223 18.10 5.11 0.37
C VAL A 223 19.09 4.06 -0.13
N LEU A 224 20.14 4.49 -0.81
CA LEU A 224 21.16 3.59 -1.34
C LEU A 224 21.98 3.01 -0.19
N VAL A 225 21.99 1.69 -0.08
CA VAL A 225 22.75 0.95 0.94
C VAL A 225 23.57 -0.18 0.36
N ASP A 226 24.65 -0.55 1.05
CA ASP A 226 25.45 -1.74 0.75
C ASP A 226 24.83 -3.04 1.30
N GLU A 227 25.54 -4.17 1.22
CA GLU A 227 25.10 -5.47 1.76
C GLU A 227 24.94 -5.47 3.29
N ARG A 228 25.56 -4.51 3.97
CA ARG A 228 25.53 -4.36 5.44
C ARG A 228 24.60 -3.24 5.88
N MET A 229 23.69 -2.79 5.00
CA MET A 229 22.71 -1.73 5.23
C MET A 229 23.32 -0.36 5.54
N ARG A 230 24.59 -0.14 5.18
CA ARG A 230 25.28 1.16 5.36
C ARG A 230 24.94 2.09 4.22
N THR A 231 24.63 3.35 4.53
CA THR A 231 24.43 4.39 3.52
C THR A 231 25.78 4.96 3.04
N SER A 232 25.74 5.92 2.11
CA SER A 232 26.92 6.70 1.72
C SER A 232 27.47 7.61 2.84
N LYS A 233 26.73 7.82 3.93
CA LYS A 233 27.17 8.57 5.10
C LYS A 233 27.59 7.62 6.21
N SER A 234 28.85 7.70 6.62
CA SER A 234 29.37 6.91 7.74
C SER A 234 28.56 7.17 9.01
N GLY A 235 28.20 6.09 9.71
CA GLY A 235 27.37 6.14 10.92
C GLY A 235 25.85 6.18 10.65
N VAL A 236 25.43 6.32 9.38
CA VAL A 236 24.02 6.29 8.98
C VAL A 236 23.74 5.00 8.18
N TYR A 237 22.65 4.34 8.56
CA TYR A 237 22.17 3.07 8.03
C TYR A 237 20.72 3.24 7.58
N ALA A 238 20.22 2.36 6.72
CA ALA A 238 18.80 2.34 6.36
C ALA A 238 18.30 0.91 6.17
N ALA A 239 17.05 0.65 6.57
CA ALA A 239 16.46 -0.69 6.55
C ALA A 239 14.95 -0.66 6.29
N GLY A 240 14.44 -1.74 5.71
CA GLY A 240 13.03 -1.87 5.30
C GLY A 240 12.72 -1.08 4.03
N ASP A 241 11.43 -0.83 3.77
CA ASP A 241 10.96 -0.30 2.49
C ASP A 241 11.61 1.02 2.03
N VAL A 242 12.14 1.81 2.97
CA VAL A 242 12.83 3.07 2.65
C VAL A 242 14.07 2.85 1.77
N THR A 243 14.65 1.65 1.76
CA THR A 243 15.77 1.32 0.86
C THR A 243 15.32 1.06 -0.58
N GLY A 244 14.00 0.94 -0.82
CA GLY A 244 13.45 0.58 -2.13
C GLY A 244 13.87 -0.82 -2.61
N ARG A 245 14.21 -1.72 -1.68
CA ARG A 245 14.46 -3.15 -1.93
C ARG A 245 13.16 -3.93 -1.68
N ASP A 246 13.25 -5.20 -1.30
CA ASP A 246 12.09 -6.04 -0.98
C ASP A 246 11.25 -5.46 0.17
N GLN A 247 9.97 -5.21 -0.09
CA GLN A 247 9.03 -4.54 0.81
C GLN A 247 8.16 -5.57 1.56
N PHE A 248 8.81 -6.40 2.36
CA PHE A 248 8.16 -7.39 3.23
C PHE A 248 8.48 -7.13 4.69
N VAL A 249 7.55 -7.50 5.59
CA VAL A 249 7.75 -7.36 7.04
C VAL A 249 8.78 -8.38 7.57
N TYR A 250 8.91 -9.53 6.90
CA TYR A 250 9.86 -10.60 7.22
C TYR A 250 10.47 -11.15 5.93
N TRP A 251 11.67 -11.72 6.04
CA TRP A 251 12.35 -12.50 5.00
C TRP A 251 12.11 -14.00 5.22
#